data_AF-A0A015K4V2-F1
#
_entry.id   AF-A0A015K4V2-F1
#
_cell.length_a   1.000
_cell.length_b   1.000
_cell.length_c   1.000
_cell.angle_alpha   90.00
_cell.angle_beta   90.00
_cell.angle_gamma   90.00
#
_symmetry.space_group_name_H-M   'P 1'
#
loop_
_entity.id
_entity.type
_entity.pdbx_description
1 polymer ?
#
loop_
_entity_poly.entity_id
_entity_poly.type
_entity_poly.pdbx_seq_one_letter_code
_entity_poly.pdbx_strand_id
1 'polypeptide(L)'
;MSSLIENIKQNLNYFSINLSNYEDNEYSNIKPILQNLGQTLPSKLEYLSFVLEHQENVNYVAIVPCIKEYIMKKKRVKYLAIKSTIFSNTKLYCMDLFDLKDEVKEFKLHNIEVLSYIKLFTDITDIYRFSNEID
;
A
#
# COMPACT_ATOMS: atom_id res chain seq x y z
N MET A 1 -15.26 17.72 16.85
CA MET A 1 -15.15 16.68 15.79
C MET A 1 -14.44 17.23 14.55
N SER A 2 -14.79 18.43 14.05
CA SER A 2 -14.12 19.06 12.90
C SER A 2 -12.63 19.34 13.10
N SER A 3 -12.25 19.88 14.26
CA SER A 3 -10.84 20.20 14.59
C SER A 3 -9.94 18.96 14.68
N LEU A 4 -10.47 17.84 15.17
CA LEU A 4 -9.73 16.57 15.22
C LEU A 4 -9.51 16.01 13.81
N ILE A 5 -10.53 16.08 12.95
CA ILE A 5 -10.43 15.64 11.54
C ILE A 5 -9.45 16.52 10.75
N GLU A 6 -9.47 17.84 10.95
CA GLU A 6 -8.50 18.77 10.34
C GLU A 6 -7.07 18.50 10.83
N ASN A 7 -6.90 18.26 12.12
CA ASN A 7 -5.59 17.98 12.71
C ASN A 7 -5.02 16.63 12.22
N ILE A 8 -5.87 15.59 12.14
CA ILE A 8 -5.53 14.31 11.52
C ILE A 8 -5.14 14.48 10.04
N LYS A 9 -5.86 15.31 9.26
CA LYS A 9 -5.50 15.60 7.86
C LYS A 9 -4.15 16.30 7.71
N GLN A 10 -3.79 17.21 8.62
CA GLN A 10 -2.51 17.92 8.55
C GLN A 10 -1.31 17.09 9.03
N ASN A 11 -1.54 16.10 9.90
CA ASN A 11 -0.50 15.28 10.51
C ASN A 11 -0.43 13.83 9.99
N LEU A 12 -1.26 13.47 9.00
CA LEU A 12 -1.21 12.14 8.37
C LEU A 12 0.02 12.03 7.45
N ASN A 13 1.19 11.76 8.03
CA ASN A 13 2.39 11.50 7.25
C ASN A 13 2.43 10.06 6.74
N TYR A 14 1.76 9.14 7.43
CA TYR A 14 1.70 7.71 7.12
C TYR A 14 0.25 7.27 6.95
N PHE A 15 -0.05 6.55 5.87
CA PHE A 15 -1.35 5.93 5.69
C PHE A 15 -1.20 4.52 5.12
N SER A 16 -1.93 3.55 5.68
CA SER A 16 -1.97 2.18 5.18
C SER A 16 -3.39 1.81 4.79
N ILE A 17 -3.53 1.20 3.62
CA ILE A 17 -4.82 0.81 3.04
C ILE A 17 -4.81 -0.70 2.86
N ASN A 18 -5.76 -1.38 3.51
CA ASN A 18 -5.99 -2.81 3.30
C ASN A 18 -7.17 -2.99 2.34
N LEU A 19 -6.92 -3.67 1.21
CA LEU A 19 -7.90 -3.98 0.18
C LEU A 19 -8.17 -5.51 0.11
N SER A 20 -8.26 -6.15 1.27
CA SER A 20 -8.66 -7.55 1.46
C SER A 20 -10.17 -7.76 1.22
N ASN A 21 -10.57 -8.95 0.73
CA ASN A 21 -11.96 -9.42 0.56
C ASN A 21 -12.77 -8.85 -0.62
N TYR A 22 -12.22 -8.86 -1.83
CA TYR A 22 -13.06 -8.75 -3.04
C TYR A 22 -13.42 -10.15 -3.52
N GLU A 23 -14.68 -10.55 -3.25
CA GLU A 23 -15.27 -11.83 -3.69
C GLU A 23 -15.47 -11.89 -5.21
N ASP A 24 -15.52 -10.72 -5.86
CA ASP A 24 -15.67 -10.62 -7.30
C ASP A 24 -14.31 -10.44 -7.97
N ASN A 25 -14.04 -11.28 -8.98
CA ASN A 25 -12.86 -11.27 -9.86
C ASN A 25 -12.65 -9.96 -10.65
N GLU A 26 -13.39 -8.90 -10.34
CA GLU A 26 -13.27 -7.63 -11.03
C GLU A 26 -12.41 -6.63 -10.25
N TYR A 27 -11.26 -6.33 -10.83
CA TYR A 27 -10.46 -5.12 -10.58
C TYR A 27 -11.26 -3.80 -10.74
N SER A 28 -12.51 -3.88 -11.21
CA SER A 28 -13.42 -2.75 -11.42
C SER A 28 -13.64 -1.94 -10.15
N ASN A 29 -13.51 -2.54 -8.96
CA ASN A 29 -13.77 -1.88 -7.68
C ASN A 29 -12.57 -1.12 -7.09
N ILE A 30 -11.33 -1.47 -7.44
CA ILE A 30 -10.13 -0.80 -6.90
C ILE A 30 -9.99 0.62 -7.44
N LYS A 31 -10.27 0.82 -8.73
CA LYS A 31 -10.12 2.13 -9.38
C LYS A 31 -11.02 3.21 -8.77
N PRO A 32 -12.34 2.98 -8.55
CA PRO A 32 -13.19 3.90 -7.80
C PRO A 32 -12.69 4.21 -6.39
N ILE A 33 -12.15 3.20 -5.67
CA ILE A 33 -11.61 3.40 -4.31
C ILE A 33 -10.39 4.31 -4.35
N LEU A 34 -9.43 4.05 -5.26
CA LEU A 34 -8.27 4.92 -5.44
C LEU A 34 -8.68 6.35 -5.83
N GLN A 35 -9.72 6.53 -6.64
CA GLN A 35 -10.26 7.85 -6.97
C GLN A 35 -10.85 8.57 -5.75
N ASN A 36 -11.63 7.86 -4.92
CA ASN A 36 -12.21 8.41 -3.69
C ASN A 36 -11.13 8.80 -2.68
N LEU A 37 -10.13 7.94 -2.48
CA LEU A 37 -8.92 8.26 -1.69
C LEU A 37 -8.19 9.48 -2.25
N GLY A 38 -8.19 9.62 -3.58
CA GLY A 38 -7.85 10.83 -4.31
C GLY A 38 -8.47 12.10 -3.75
N GLN A 39 -9.75 12.07 -3.45
CA GLN A 39 -10.49 13.25 -3.02
C GLN A 39 -10.41 13.48 -1.51
N THR A 40 -10.28 12.40 -0.73
CA THR A 40 -10.37 12.47 0.74
C THR A 40 -9.01 12.66 1.43
N LEU A 41 -7.94 12.07 0.90
CA LEU A 41 -6.60 12.15 1.50
C LEU A 41 -5.94 13.50 1.22
N PRO A 42 -5.04 13.94 2.13
CA PRO A 42 -4.19 15.11 1.89
C PRO A 42 -3.49 15.05 0.52
N SER A 43 -3.23 16.22 -0.07
CA SER A 43 -2.61 16.31 -1.39
C SER A 43 -1.21 15.70 -1.43
N LYS A 44 -0.54 15.61 -0.29
CA LYS A 44 0.77 14.98 -0.12
C LYS A 44 0.80 14.17 1.16
N LEU A 45 1.20 12.91 1.06
CA LEU A 45 1.59 12.05 2.16
C LEU A 45 3.10 11.86 2.11
N GLU A 46 3.74 11.63 3.26
CA GLU A 46 5.14 11.22 3.26
C GLU A 46 5.26 9.74 2.89
N TYR A 47 4.41 8.90 3.46
CA TYR A 47 4.39 7.46 3.28
C TYR A 47 2.97 6.94 3.00
N LEU A 48 2.86 6.02 2.04
CA LEU A 48 1.64 5.27 1.75
C LEU A 48 1.96 3.79 1.60
N SER A 49 1.21 2.92 2.29
CA SER A 49 1.25 1.48 2.06
C SER A 49 -0.06 0.90 1.59
N PHE A 50 0.03 -0.13 0.74
CA PHE A 50 -1.09 -0.96 0.35
C PHE A 50 -0.86 -2.41 0.78
N VAL A 51 -1.88 -3.02 1.36
CA VAL A 51 -1.97 -4.46 1.57
C VAL A 51 -3.10 -4.97 0.70
N LEU A 52 -2.80 -5.93 -0.15
CA LEU A 52 -3.71 -6.49 -1.14
C LEU A 52 -3.85 -7.99 -0.85
N GLU A 53 -5.06 -8.48 -0.60
CA GLU A 53 -5.29 -9.88 -0.26
C GLU A 53 -6.39 -10.47 -1.13
N HIS A 54 -6.04 -11.47 -1.94
CA HIS A 54 -6.93 -12.03 -2.95
C HIS A 54 -6.76 -13.54 -3.06
N GLN A 55 -7.81 -14.25 -3.49
CA GLN A 55 -7.72 -15.67 -3.82
C GLN A 55 -7.01 -15.88 -5.17
N GLU A 56 -6.51 -17.10 -5.37
CA GLU A 56 -5.90 -17.54 -6.63
C GLU A 56 -6.82 -17.18 -7.82
N ASN A 57 -6.22 -16.66 -8.91
CA ASN A 57 -6.82 -16.08 -10.14
C ASN A 57 -6.75 -14.54 -10.26
N VAL A 58 -6.38 -13.80 -9.21
CA VAL A 58 -6.09 -12.36 -9.33
C VAL A 58 -4.62 -12.15 -9.70
N ASN A 59 -4.38 -11.85 -10.99
CA ASN A 59 -3.11 -11.36 -11.50
C ASN A 59 -2.67 -10.04 -10.82
N TYR A 60 -1.80 -10.14 -9.80
CA TYR A 60 -1.14 -9.00 -9.15
C TYR A 60 -0.54 -7.99 -10.15
N VAL A 61 -0.03 -8.45 -11.30
CA VAL A 61 0.52 -7.55 -12.33
C VAL A 61 -0.54 -6.57 -12.85
N ALA A 62 -1.83 -6.91 -12.79
CA ALA A 62 -2.92 -6.06 -13.27
C ALA A 62 -3.26 -4.90 -12.32
N ILE A 63 -2.96 -4.99 -11.01
CA ILE A 63 -3.27 -3.91 -10.05
C ILE A 63 -2.21 -2.80 -10.02
N VAL A 64 -0.95 -3.17 -10.31
CA VAL A 64 0.19 -2.25 -10.28
C VAL A 64 -0.02 -1.05 -11.21
N PRO A 65 -0.48 -1.22 -12.47
CA PRO A 65 -0.82 -0.09 -13.36
C PRO A 65 -1.87 0.87 -12.79
N CYS A 66 -2.92 0.36 -12.13
CA CYS A 66 -3.96 1.22 -11.53
C CYS A 66 -3.40 2.06 -10.39
N ILE A 67 -2.56 1.45 -9.54
CA ILE A 67 -1.92 2.14 -8.43
C ILE A 67 -0.90 3.17 -8.95
N LYS A 68 -0.12 2.80 -9.98
CA LYS A 68 0.78 3.73 -10.68
C LYS A 68 0.03 4.95 -11.19
N GLU A 69 -1.08 4.76 -11.90
CA GLU A 69 -1.88 5.85 -12.45
C GLU A 69 -2.28 6.84 -11.35
N TYR A 70 -2.73 6.32 -10.20
CA TYR A 70 -3.12 7.12 -9.05
C TYR A 70 -1.93 7.86 -8.42
N ILE A 71 -0.85 7.14 -8.10
CA ILE A 71 0.27 7.66 -7.32
C ILE A 71 1.16 8.59 -8.16
N MET A 72 1.55 8.17 -9.36
CA MET A 72 2.51 8.88 -10.20
C MET A 72 1.91 10.13 -10.83
N LYS A 73 0.69 10.06 -11.41
CA LYS A 73 0.07 11.24 -12.06
C LYS A 73 -0.21 12.36 -11.07
N LYS A 74 -0.52 12.02 -9.82
CA LYS A 74 -0.88 13.00 -8.79
C LYS A 74 0.30 13.37 -7.88
N LYS A 75 1.49 12.76 -8.05
CA LYS A 75 2.71 12.98 -7.26
C LYS A 75 2.46 13.05 -5.75
N ARG A 76 1.72 12.07 -5.23
CA ARG A 76 1.11 12.15 -3.90
C ARG A 76 2.02 11.76 -2.75
N VAL A 77 3.07 10.99 -3.01
CA VAL A 77 3.82 10.31 -1.95
C VAL A 77 5.31 10.43 -2.19
N LYS A 78 6.09 10.43 -1.11
CA LYS A 78 7.55 10.33 -1.16
C LYS A 78 7.99 8.86 -1.07
N TYR A 79 7.36 8.11 -0.17
CA TYR A 79 7.62 6.68 0.04
C TYR A 79 6.37 5.84 -0.26
N LEU A 80 6.57 4.69 -0.88
CA LEU A 80 5.51 3.74 -1.23
C LEU A 80 5.91 2.32 -0.85
N ALA A 81 5.03 1.58 -0.17
CA ALA A 81 5.19 0.14 0.03
C ALA A 81 3.93 -0.60 -0.40
N ILE A 82 4.05 -1.72 -1.10
CA ILE A 82 2.88 -2.52 -1.52
C ILE A 82 3.18 -3.99 -1.28
N LYS A 83 2.37 -4.62 -0.43
CA LYS A 83 2.34 -6.07 -0.25
C LYS A 83 1.11 -6.63 -0.93
N SER A 84 1.28 -7.70 -1.69
CA SER A 84 0.17 -8.55 -2.12
C SER A 84 0.33 -9.95 -1.57
N THR A 85 -0.77 -10.48 -1.04
CA THR A 85 -0.89 -11.85 -0.57
C THR A 85 -1.90 -12.56 -1.45
N ILE A 86 -1.48 -13.64 -2.08
CA ILE A 86 -2.33 -14.53 -2.86
C ILE A 86 -2.51 -15.82 -2.07
N PHE A 87 -3.77 -16.17 -1.82
CA PHE A 87 -4.14 -17.40 -1.13
C PHE A 87 -4.62 -18.42 -2.16
N SER A 88 -3.93 -19.56 -2.23
CA SER A 88 -4.43 -20.76 -2.88
C SER A 88 -4.85 -21.77 -1.81
N ASN A 89 -5.65 -22.77 -2.20
CA ASN A 89 -6.12 -23.81 -1.28
C ASN A 89 -4.99 -24.53 -0.51
N THR A 90 -3.75 -24.46 -0.98
CA THR A 90 -2.60 -25.18 -0.39
C THR A 90 -1.37 -24.33 -0.12
N LYS A 91 -1.31 -23.08 -0.60
CA LYS A 91 -0.12 -22.21 -0.54
C LYS A 91 -0.49 -20.74 -0.39
N LEU A 92 0.37 -20.04 0.35
CA LEU A 92 0.39 -18.60 0.49
C LEU A 92 1.54 -18.03 -0.34
N TYR A 93 1.26 -17.10 -1.23
CA TYR A 93 2.30 -16.34 -1.93
C TYR A 93 2.24 -14.89 -1.51
N CYS A 94 3.34 -14.38 -0.96
CA CYS A 94 3.49 -12.97 -0.66
C CYS A 94 4.43 -12.35 -1.69
N MET A 95 3.97 -11.31 -2.37
CA MET A 95 4.76 -10.49 -3.28
C MET A 95 4.89 -9.08 -2.71
N ASP A 96 6.12 -8.57 -2.72
CA ASP A 96 6.43 -7.18 -2.34
C ASP A 96 6.79 -6.41 -3.62
N LEU A 97 6.23 -5.21 -3.80
CA LEU A 97 6.57 -4.35 -4.95
C LEU A 97 8.07 -4.05 -5.00
N PHE A 98 8.72 -4.00 -3.83
CA PHE A 98 10.16 -3.80 -3.72
C PHE A 98 11.00 -4.84 -4.48
N ASP A 99 10.46 -6.05 -4.66
CA ASP A 99 11.15 -7.14 -5.35
C ASP A 99 11.06 -7.02 -6.88
N LEU A 100 10.07 -6.27 -7.40
CA LEU A 100 9.93 -5.97 -8.82
C LEU A 100 10.89 -4.86 -9.25
N LYS A 101 12.14 -5.22 -9.54
CA LYS A 101 13.22 -4.23 -9.74
C LYS A 101 12.97 -3.21 -10.86
N ASP A 102 12.30 -3.61 -11.94
CA ASP A 102 11.99 -2.67 -13.02
C ASP A 102 10.88 -1.69 -12.65
N GLU A 103 9.88 -2.16 -11.91
CA GLU A 103 8.83 -1.32 -11.32
C GLU A 103 9.42 -0.30 -10.34
N VAL A 104 10.31 -0.73 -9.44
CA VAL A 104 11.00 0.15 -8.48
C VAL A 104 11.80 1.25 -9.20
N LYS A 105 12.52 0.90 -10.28
CA LYS A 105 13.25 1.88 -11.09
C LYS A 105 12.30 2.91 -11.69
N GLU A 106 11.15 2.48 -12.20
CA GLU A 106 10.14 3.37 -12.79
C GLU A 106 9.60 4.35 -11.75
N PHE A 107 9.21 3.89 -10.56
CA PHE A 107 8.78 4.77 -9.46
C PHE A 107 9.87 5.79 -9.07
N LYS A 108 11.14 5.37 -9.09
CA LYS A 108 12.27 6.27 -8.78
C LYS A 108 12.39 7.42 -9.78
N LEU A 109 12.08 7.22 -11.06
CA LEU A 109 12.04 8.28 -12.08
C LEU A 109 10.99 9.36 -11.74
N HIS A 110 9.99 9.02 -10.93
CA HIS A 110 8.96 9.93 -10.45
C HIS A 110 9.25 10.51 -9.06
N ASN A 111 10.47 10.36 -8.55
CA ASN A 111 10.90 10.74 -7.19
C ASN A 111 10.10 10.05 -6.08
N ILE A 112 9.69 8.80 -6.33
CA ILE A 112 9.00 7.95 -5.36
C ILE A 112 9.93 6.81 -4.98
N GLU A 113 10.20 6.69 -3.70
CA GLU A 113 11.03 5.61 -3.17
C GLU A 113 10.16 4.44 -2.74
N VAL A 114 10.35 3.30 -3.40
CA VAL A 114 9.66 2.06 -3.03
C VAL A 114 10.40 1.42 -1.87
N LEU A 115 9.68 1.14 -0.79
CA LEU A 115 10.18 0.46 0.40
C LEU A 115 9.61 -0.96 0.46
N SER A 116 10.38 -1.90 1.02
CA SER A 116 9.86 -3.25 1.30
C SER A 116 8.85 -3.17 2.43
N TYR A 117 7.61 -3.56 2.12
CA TYR A 117 6.58 -3.69 3.12
C TYR A 117 6.95 -4.78 4.14
N ILE A 118 7.44 -5.93 3.67
CA ILE A 118 7.75 -7.08 4.54
C ILE A 118 8.80 -6.68 5.57
N LYS A 119 9.89 -6.03 5.14
CA LYS A 119 10.95 -5.58 6.03
C LYS A 119 10.45 -4.56 7.06
N LEU A 120 9.65 -3.58 6.62
CA LEU A 120 9.06 -2.60 7.53
C LEU A 120 8.16 -3.26 8.58
N PHE A 121 7.36 -4.25 8.17
CA PHE A 121 6.46 -4.95 9.09
C PHE A 121 7.21 -5.85 10.09
N THR A 122 8.26 -6.54 9.65
CA THR A 122 9.10 -7.35 10.54
C THR A 122 9.83 -6.47 11.55
N ASP A 123 10.42 -5.36 11.12
CA ASP A 123 11.10 -4.42 12.03
C ASP A 123 10.14 -3.88 13.10
N ILE A 124 8.90 -3.53 12.72
CA ILE A 124 7.87 -3.09 13.67
C ILE A 124 7.48 -4.22 14.64
N THR A 125 7.26 -5.43 14.13
CA THR A 125 6.85 -6.57 14.95
C THR A 125 7.93 -6.95 15.96
N ASP A 126 9.20 -6.90 15.55
CA ASP A 126 10.33 -7.15 16.42
C ASP A 126 10.41 -6.08 17.53
N ILE A 127 10.23 -4.79 17.21
CA ILE A 127 10.17 -3.71 18.21
C ILE A 127 9.05 -3.94 19.24
N TYR A 128 7.86 -4.35 18.80
CA TYR A 128 6.74 -4.66 19.71
C TYR A 128 7.05 -5.88 20.59
N ARG A 129 7.68 -6.92 20.04
CA ARG A 129 8.09 -8.10 20.81
C ARG A 129 9.15 -7.76 21.86
N PHE A 130 10.20 -7.03 21.46
CA PHE A 130 11.24 -6.57 22.38
C PHE A 130 10.64 -5.71 23.51
N SER A 131 9.72 -4.80 23.20
CA SER A 131 9.05 -3.97 24.22
C SER A 131 8.28 -4.80 25.25
N ASN A 132 7.65 -5.89 24.83
CA ASN A 132 6.88 -6.79 25.70
C ASN A 132 7.74 -7.84 26.43
N GLU A 133 9.01 -8.01 26.07
CA GLU A 133 9.96 -8.88 26.78
C GLU A 133 10.72 -8.14 27.90
N ILE A 134 10.61 -6.81 27.96
CA ILE A 134 11.29 -5.95 28.95
C ILE A 134 10.36 -5.58 30.12
N ASP A 135 9.09 -6.00 30.09
CA ASP A 135 8.13 -5.97 31.21
C ASP A 135 8.07 -7.33 31.95
#